data_AF-A0A8R7P247-F1
#
_entry.id   AF-A0A8R7P247-F1
#
_cell.length_a   1.000
_cell.length_b   1.000
_cell.length_c   1.000
_cell.angle_alpha   90.00
_cell.angle_beta   90.00
_cell.angle_gamma   90.00
#
_symmetry.space_group_name_H-M   'P 1'
#
loop_
_entity.id
_entity.type
_entity.pdbx_description
1 polymer ?
#
loop_
_entity_poly.entity_id
_entity_poly.type
_entity_poly.pdbx_seq_one_letter_code
_entity_poly.pdbx_strand_id
1 'polypeptide(L)'
;NQVADPVALPIVPCPDCGRRVVTFVARTGQFEGERFYKCRNHNPKKGGCDFYRWEEAYAEHLASLGPTAPPLAQINLGENEVGGGGQGGQL
;
A
#
# COMPACT_ATOMS: atom_id res chain seq x y z
N ASN A 1 8.00 -13.76 -17.56
CA ASN A 1 7.40 -14.45 -16.41
C ASN A 1 7.80 -13.71 -15.13
N GLN A 2 7.28 -12.49 -14.94
CA GLN A 2 7.49 -11.75 -13.71
C GLN A 2 6.51 -12.32 -12.69
N VAL A 3 6.98 -13.26 -11.89
CA VAL A 3 6.37 -13.52 -10.59
C VAL A 3 6.49 -12.20 -9.85
N ALA A 4 5.40 -11.43 -9.79
CA ALA A 4 5.26 -10.42 -8.77
C ALA A 4 5.43 -11.20 -7.47
N ASP A 5 6.62 -11.11 -6.86
CA ASP A 5 6.79 -11.43 -5.44
C ASP A 5 5.58 -10.81 -4.75
N PRO A 6 4.76 -11.57 -3.99
CA PRO A 6 3.53 -11.05 -3.41
C PRO A 6 3.90 -9.81 -2.62
N VAL A 7 3.59 -8.64 -3.22
CA VAL A 7 4.35 -7.39 -3.03
C VAL A 7 4.24 -7.02 -1.56
N ALA A 8 5.35 -7.18 -0.84
CA ALA A 8 5.42 -6.73 0.53
C ALA A 8 5.09 -5.23 0.54
N LEU A 9 4.09 -4.84 1.35
CA LEU A 9 3.64 -3.46 1.42
C LEU A 9 4.80 -2.56 1.89
N PRO A 10 4.88 -1.30 1.42
CA PRO A 10 5.93 -0.39 1.79
C PRO A 10 5.94 -0.17 3.31
N ILE A 11 7.12 -0.31 3.92
CA ILE A 11 7.29 -0.11 5.36
C ILE A 11 7.43 1.38 5.63
N VAL A 12 6.41 2.01 6.21
CA VAL A 12 6.43 3.40 6.65
C VAL A 12 6.90 3.50 8.11
N PRO A 13 7.45 4.65 8.54
CA PRO A 13 7.68 4.90 9.96
C PRO A 13 6.37 4.78 10.74
N CYS A 14 6.47 4.32 11.99
CA CYS A 14 5.32 4.14 12.86
C CYS A 14 4.64 5.49 13.08
N PRO A 15 3.32 5.63 12.80
CA PRO A 15 2.62 6.90 12.94
C PRO A 15 2.55 7.40 14.39
N ASP A 16 2.63 6.48 15.35
CA ASP A 16 2.42 6.73 16.78
C ASP A 16 3.70 7.19 17.50
N CYS A 17 4.87 6.69 17.09
CA CYS A 17 6.15 6.99 17.74
C CYS A 17 7.29 7.35 16.79
N GLY A 18 7.05 7.41 15.47
CA GLY A 18 8.03 7.73 14.44
C GLY A 18 9.12 6.67 14.20
N ARG A 19 9.14 5.58 14.99
CA ARG A 19 10.17 4.54 14.90
C ARG A 19 9.91 3.57 13.75
N ARG A 20 10.93 2.79 13.38
CA ARG A 20 10.83 1.82 12.28
C ARG A 20 9.79 0.73 12.58
N VAL A 21 8.89 0.49 11.61
CA VAL A 21 8.03 -0.69 11.55
C VAL A 21 8.83 -1.85 10.97
N VAL A 22 8.48 -3.07 11.36
CA VAL A 22 9.10 -4.30 10.91
C VAL A 22 8.02 -5.30 10.48
N THR A 23 8.26 -5.97 9.36
CA THR A 23 7.36 -6.98 8.80
C THR A 23 7.81 -8.37 9.22
N PHE A 24 6.84 -9.21 9.54
CA PHE A 24 7.02 -10.62 9.86
C PHE A 24 6.05 -11.45 9.03
N VAL A 25 6.41 -12.71 8.80
CA VAL A 25 5.53 -13.70 8.18
C VAL A 25 5.19 -14.72 9.24
N ALA A 26 3.91 -15.00 9.45
CA ALA A 26 3.45 -16.08 10.29
C ALA A 26 3.88 -17.41 9.67
N ARG A 27 4.61 -18.21 10.45
CA ARG A 27 5.20 -19.49 10.00
C ARG A 27 4.48 -20.71 10.55
N THR A 28 3.37 -20.49 11.25
CA THR A 28 2.69 -21.54 12.01
C THR A 28 1.24 -21.13 12.23
N GLY A 29 0.33 -22.10 12.17
CA GLY A 29 -1.08 -21.94 12.50
C GLY A 29 -1.96 -21.63 11.29
N GLN A 30 -3.18 -21.17 11.56
CA GLN A 30 -4.19 -20.90 10.52
C GLN A 30 -3.80 -19.74 9.57
N PHE A 31 -2.91 -18.86 10.01
CA PHE A 31 -2.43 -17.69 9.26
C PHE A 31 -1.03 -17.93 8.68
N GLU A 32 -0.62 -19.20 8.48
CA GLU A 32 0.69 -19.52 7.92
C GLU A 32 0.85 -18.94 6.51
N GLY A 33 1.93 -18.19 6.30
CA GLY A 33 2.19 -17.44 5.07
C GLY A 33 1.71 -15.99 5.11
N GLU A 34 0.91 -15.59 6.11
CA GLU A 34 0.42 -14.21 6.20
C GLU A 34 1.41 -13.26 6.86
N ARG A 35 1.41 -12.01 6.39
CA ARG A 35 2.30 -10.95 6.84
C ARG A 35 1.64 -10.10 7.91
N PHE A 36 2.43 -9.70 8.91
CA PHE A 36 2.04 -8.72 9.91
C PHE A 36 3.14 -7.70 10.15
N TYR A 37 2.72 -6.47 10.45
CA TYR A 37 3.54 -5.29 10.58
C TYR A 37 3.45 -4.80 12.02
N LYS A 38 4.59 -4.68 12.71
CA LYS A 38 4.62 -4.16 14.08
C LYS A 38 5.73 -3.14 14.29
N CYS A 39 5.53 -2.22 15.22
CA CYS A 39 6.59 -1.28 15.60
C CYS A 39 7.76 -2.04 16.23
N ARG A 40 9.00 -1.62 15.92
CA ARG A 40 10.19 -2.19 16.58
C ARG A 40 10.23 -1.90 18.08
N ASN A 41 9.59 -0.82 18.50
CA ASN A 41 9.41 -0.44 19.90
C ASN A 41 8.06 -0.92 20.46
N HIS A 42 7.49 -2.00 19.91
CA HIS A 42 6.21 -2.52 20.37
C HIS A 42 6.32 -3.05 21.81
N ASN A 43 5.98 -2.21 22.78
CA ASN A 43 6.08 -2.52 24.20
C ASN A 43 5.07 -1.71 25.04
N PRO A 44 3.76 -1.88 24.80
CA PRO A 44 2.71 -1.09 25.44
C PRO A 44 2.80 -1.13 26.98
N LYS A 45 3.22 -2.26 27.56
CA LYS A 45 3.35 -2.44 29.02
C LYS A 45 4.47 -1.63 29.68
N LYS A 46 5.44 -1.12 28.91
CA LYS A 46 6.55 -0.28 29.41
C LYS A 46 6.51 1.15 28.83
N GLY A 47 5.36 1.62 28.36
CA GLY A 47 5.22 2.93 27.70
C GLY A 47 5.79 2.97 26.28
N GLY A 48 5.97 1.79 25.66
CA GLY A 48 6.29 1.67 24.25
C GLY A 48 5.06 1.79 23.36
N CYS A 49 5.28 1.68 22.05
CA CYS A 49 4.21 1.79 21.07
C CYS A 49 3.36 0.52 21.04
N ASP A 50 2.08 0.63 20.69
CA ASP A 50 1.16 -0.51 20.52
C ASP A 50 0.90 -0.84 19.04
N PHE A 51 1.63 -0.20 18.12
CA PHE A 51 1.40 -0.39 16.70
C PHE A 51 1.66 -1.83 16.24
N TYR A 52 0.58 -2.52 15.90
CA TYR A 52 0.53 -3.87 15.37
C TYR A 52 -0.67 -3.98 14.42
N ARG A 53 -0.44 -4.42 13.17
CA ARG A 53 -1.48 -4.61 12.15
C ARG A 53 -1.14 -5.81 11.26
N TRP A 54 -2.15 -6.60 10.91
CA TRP A 54 -2.04 -7.58 9.82
C TRP A 54 -1.96 -6.88 8.47
N GLU A 55 -1.55 -7.60 7.43
CA GLU A 55 -1.34 -7.04 6.08
C GLU A 55 -2.53 -6.25 5.56
N GLU A 56 -3.75 -6.77 5.65
CA GLU A 56 -4.97 -6.10 5.19
C GLU A 56 -5.19 -4.76 5.91
N ALA A 57 -5.12 -4.77 7.25
CA ALA A 57 -5.29 -3.56 8.05
C ALA A 57 -4.14 -2.56 7.87
N TYR A 58 -2.94 -3.04 7.52
CA TYR A 58 -1.80 -2.19 7.19
C TYR A 58 -1.94 -1.55 5.81
N ALA A 59 -2.50 -2.27 4.82
CA ALA A 59 -2.83 -1.71 3.51
C ALA A 59 -3.84 -0.56 3.63
N GLU A 60 -4.90 -0.74 4.42
CA GLU A 60 -5.88 0.30 4.69
C GLU A 60 -5.26 1.52 5.38
N HIS A 61 -4.35 1.28 6.34
CA HIS A 61 -3.61 2.35 6.99
C HIS A 61 -2.75 3.14 5.98
N LEU A 62 -2.05 2.45 5.08
CA LEU A 62 -1.27 3.10 4.01
C LEU A 62 -2.17 3.89 3.07
N ALA A 63 -3.34 3.38 2.71
CA ALA A 63 -4.32 4.11 1.89
C ALA A 63 -4.81 5.39 2.59
N SER A 64 -4.99 5.34 3.91
CA SER A 64 -5.39 6.49 4.71
C SER A 64 -4.29 7.55 4.89
N LEU A 65 -3.01 7.20 4.77
CA LEU A 65 -1.89 8.16 4.85
C LEU A 65 -1.74 9.01 3.57
N GLY A 66 -2.53 8.74 2.54
CA GLY A 66 -2.36 9.31 1.22
C GLY A 66 -1.29 8.56 0.41
N PRO A 67 -1.09 8.92 -0.87
CA PRO A 67 -0.25 8.15 -1.77
C PRO A 67 1.24 8.27 -1.41
N THR A 68 1.73 7.40 -0.52
CA THR A 68 3.14 7.00 -0.44
C THR A 68 3.41 5.71 -1.23
N ALA A 69 2.56 5.40 -2.21
CA ALA A 69 2.86 4.44 -3.27
C ALA A 69 3.29 5.25 -4.52
N PRO A 70 4.40 4.90 -5.21
CA PRO A 70 4.54 5.32 -6.60
C PRO A 70 3.27 4.87 -7.34
N PRO A 71 2.65 5.73 -8.18
CA PRO A 71 1.36 5.45 -8.77
C PRO A 71 1.45 4.30 -9.78
N LEU A 72 1.34 3.05 -9.31
CA LEU A 72 1.08 1.88 -10.15
C LEU A 72 -0.43 1.67 -10.25
N ALA A 73 -1.09 2.63 -10.91
CA ALA A 73 -2.34 2.46 -11.65
C ALA A 73 -2.87 3.83 -12.09
N GLN A 74 -2.06 4.61 -12.82
CA GLN A 74 -2.67 5.36 -13.92
C GLN A 74 -2.99 4.31 -14.99
N ILE A 75 -4.11 3.62 -14.76
CA ILE A 75 -4.91 3.06 -15.84
C ILE A 75 -4.91 4.11 -16.94
N ASN A 76 -4.29 3.77 -18.08
CA ASN A 76 -4.43 4.56 -19.28
C ASN A 76 -5.93 4.66 -19.54
N LEU A 77 -6.52 5.81 -19.22
CA LEU A 77 -7.74 6.25 -19.84
C LEU A 77 -7.43 6.14 -21.33
N GLY A 78 -8.11 5.21 -22.00
CA GLY A 78 -7.97 5.00 -23.42
C GLY A 78 -8.37 6.28 -24.14
N GLU A 79 -7.43 7.20 -24.29
CA GLU A 79 -7.49 8.26 -25.27
C GLU A 79 -6.81 7.71 -26.52
N ASN A 80 -7.44 6.70 -27.13
CA ASN A 80 -7.23 6.39 -28.53
C ASN A 80 -8.07 7.39 -29.34
N GLU A 81 -7.37 8.43 -29.76
CA GLU A 81 -7.78 9.48 -30.68
C GLU A 81 -8.56 8.93 -31.90
N VAL A 82 -9.68 9.57 -32.25
CA VAL A 82 -10.12 9.67 -33.65
C VAL A 82 -10.73 11.05 -33.87
N GLY A 83 -10.12 11.78 -34.81
CA GLY A 83 -10.39 13.19 -35.08
C GLY A 83 -11.64 13.45 -35.91
N GLY A 84 -11.86 14.74 -36.18
CA GLY A 84 -12.80 15.18 -37.21
C GLY A 84 -13.64 16.42 -36.89
N GLY A 85 -13.06 17.45 -36.27
CA GLY A 85 -13.66 18.78 -36.25
C GLY A 85 -13.33 19.55 -37.53
N GLY A 86 -14.27 19.67 -38.46
CA GLY A 86 -14.17 20.51 -39.64
C GLY A 86 -15.56 20.93 -40.12
N GLN A 87 -16.01 22.09 -39.65
CA GLN A 87 -17.27 22.74 -40.01
C GLN A 87 -17.05 23.70 -41.18
N GLY A 88 -18.06 23.85 -42.05
CA GLY A 88 -18.18 24.89 -43.08
C GLY A 88 -18.52 24.29 -44.45
N GLY A 89 -19.54 24.70 -45.19
CA GLY A 89 -20.53 25.76 -45.06
C GLY A 89 -21.46 25.71 -46.28
N GLN A 90 -22.60 26.39 -46.18
CA GLN A 90 -23.38 27.09 -47.22
C GLN A 90 -23.10 26.74 -48.70
N LEU A 91 -24.13 26.34 -49.45
CA LEU A 91 -24.73 27.04 -50.62
C LEU A 91 -25.92 26.23 -51.14
#